data_AF-A0A3B9N5Z0-F1
#
_entry.id   AF-A0A3B9N5Z0-F1
#
_cell.length_a   1.000
_cell.length_b   1.000
_cell.length_c   1.000
_cell.angle_alpha   90.00
_cell.angle_beta   90.00
_cell.angle_gamma   90.00
#
_symmetry.space_group_name_H-M   'P 1'
#
loop_
_entity.id
_entity.type
_entity.pdbx_description
1 polymer ?
#
loop_
_entity_poly.entity_id
_entity_poly.type
_entity_poly.pdbx_seq_one_letter_code
_entity_poly.pdbx_strand_id
1 'polypeptide(L)'
;MESRIQKTLTQWFPDAFALEHKSVLKTDYDFLCHFAKYVERLIKEDSENKREPFKIINLLYSKGTLFERNAIENAFFFVIASNEKPQTLKESLSLMPEALRAVYIKTILEN
;
A
#
# COMPACT_ATOMS: atom_id res chain seq x y z
N MET A 1 9.57 3.43 -18.89
CA MET A 1 10.50 2.58 -18.13
C MET A 1 9.74 2.06 -16.92
N GLU A 2 9.79 0.77 -16.67
CA GLU A 2 9.10 0.15 -15.53
C GLU A 2 9.89 0.40 -14.24
N SER A 3 9.24 1.00 -13.24
CA SER A 3 9.88 1.36 -11.97
C SER A 3 10.10 0.14 -11.07
N ARG A 4 10.90 0.33 -10.02
CA ARG A 4 11.09 -0.70 -8.99
C ARG A 4 9.78 -1.04 -8.26
N ILE A 5 8.94 -0.04 -8.02
CA ILE A 5 7.62 -0.24 -7.39
C ILE A 5 6.74 -1.11 -8.29
N GLN A 6 6.63 -0.76 -9.57
CA GLN A 6 5.82 -1.50 -10.54
C GLN A 6 6.28 -2.96 -10.65
N LYS A 7 7.59 -3.19 -10.81
CA LYS A 7 8.18 -4.53 -10.87
C LYS A 7 7.89 -5.34 -9.60
N THR A 8 8.15 -4.75 -8.44
CA THR A 8 8.03 -5.47 -7.16
C THR A 8 6.58 -5.83 -6.88
N LEU A 9 5.65 -4.89 -7.05
CA LEU A 9 4.23 -5.15 -6.77
C LEU A 9 3.63 -6.18 -7.72
N THR A 10 3.94 -6.10 -9.02
CA THR A 10 3.43 -7.06 -10.00
C THR A 10 4.03 -8.45 -9.86
N GLN A 11 5.29 -8.56 -9.43
CA GLN A 11 5.95 -9.84 -9.21
C GLN A 11 5.46 -10.53 -7.93
N TRP A 12 5.26 -9.78 -6.84
CA TRP A 12 4.87 -10.34 -5.55
C TRP A 12 3.36 -10.54 -5.42
N PHE A 13 2.55 -9.73 -6.10
CA PHE A 13 1.09 -9.79 -6.06
C PHE A 13 0.51 -9.84 -7.47
N PRO A 14 0.80 -10.87 -8.26
CA PRO A 14 0.29 -10.96 -9.64
C PRO A 14 -1.24 -10.91 -9.67
N ASP A 15 -1.92 -11.52 -8.70
CA ASP A 15 -3.37 -11.56 -8.59
C ASP A 15 -4.00 -10.17 -8.41
N ALA A 16 -3.30 -9.26 -7.72
CA ALA A 16 -3.76 -7.89 -7.55
C ALA A 16 -3.84 -7.14 -8.90
N PHE A 17 -3.09 -7.59 -9.91
CA PHE A 17 -2.99 -6.96 -11.23
C PHE A 17 -3.40 -7.89 -12.39
N ALA A 18 -4.04 -9.03 -12.09
CA ALA A 18 -4.42 -10.04 -13.07
C ALA A 18 -5.72 -9.72 -13.82
N LEU A 19 -6.65 -9.04 -13.16
CA LEU A 19 -7.97 -8.70 -13.69
C LEU A 19 -8.01 -7.24 -14.11
N GLU A 20 -8.04 -7.03 -15.43
CA GLU A 20 -8.42 -5.83 -16.18
C GLU A 20 -7.73 -4.51 -15.75
N HIS A 21 -7.14 -3.79 -16.72
CA HIS A 21 -6.55 -2.45 -16.56
C HIS A 21 -5.04 -2.32 -16.27
N LYS A 22 -4.20 -3.33 -16.55
CA LYS A 22 -2.74 -3.08 -16.69
C LYS A 22 -2.42 -1.96 -17.71
N SER A 23 -3.29 -1.74 -18.70
CA SER A 23 -3.17 -0.65 -19.68
C SER A 23 -3.53 0.75 -19.15
N VAL A 24 -4.23 0.84 -18.01
CA VAL A 24 -4.61 2.11 -17.37
C VAL A 24 -3.57 2.54 -16.34
N LEU A 25 -2.93 1.58 -15.67
CA LEU A 25 -1.87 1.85 -14.70
C LEU A 25 -0.60 2.26 -15.44
N LYS A 26 -0.25 3.56 -15.39
CA LYS A 26 0.93 4.10 -16.09
C LYS A 26 2.00 4.59 -15.15
N THR A 27 1.61 5.04 -13.96
CA THR A 27 2.49 5.68 -12.99
C THR A 27 2.59 4.87 -11.69
N ASP A 28 3.66 5.08 -10.93
CA ASP A 28 3.81 4.45 -9.60
C ASP A 28 2.64 4.79 -8.68
N TYR A 29 2.10 6.00 -8.83
CA TYR A 29 0.90 6.44 -8.11
C TYR A 29 -0.31 5.56 -8.43
N ASP A 30 -0.56 5.26 -9.71
CA ASP A 30 -1.68 4.41 -10.12
C ASP A 30 -1.54 2.99 -9.56
N PHE A 31 -0.33 2.43 -9.68
CA PHE A 31 -0.02 1.08 -9.17
C PHE A 31 -0.21 1.00 -7.65
N LEU A 32 0.25 2.01 -6.91
CA LEU A 32 0.12 2.06 -5.45
C LEU A 32 -1.33 2.28 -5.01
N CYS A 33 -2.09 3.16 -5.67
CA CYS A 33 -3.51 3.36 -5.41
C CYS A 33 -4.32 2.08 -5.65
N HIS A 34 -4.06 1.40 -6.78
CA HIS A 34 -4.71 0.14 -7.10
C HIS A 34 -4.36 -0.94 -6.08
N PHE A 35 -3.07 -1.02 -5.72
CA PHE A 35 -2.62 -1.96 -4.72
C PHE A 35 -3.24 -1.68 -3.34
N ALA A 36 -3.37 -0.43 -2.92
CA ALA A 36 -4.05 -0.06 -1.67
C ALA A 36 -5.50 -0.55 -1.64
N LYS A 37 -6.27 -0.36 -2.73
CA LYS A 37 -7.64 -0.86 -2.84
C LYS A 37 -7.71 -2.39 -2.79
N TYR A 38 -6.71 -3.08 -3.33
CA TYR A 38 -6.59 -4.53 -3.19
C TYR A 38 -6.34 -4.93 -1.73
N VAL A 39 -5.44 -4.25 -1.02
CA VAL A 39 -5.18 -4.49 0.42
C VAL A 39 -6.42 -4.23 1.26
N GLU A 40 -7.18 -3.17 0.98
CA GLU A 40 -8.43 -2.91 1.68
C GLU A 40 -9.45 -4.05 1.53
N ARG A 41 -9.54 -4.64 0.34
CA ARG A 41 -10.37 -5.83 0.12
C ARG A 41 -9.88 -7.01 0.94
N LEU A 42 -8.58 -7.28 0.95
CA LEU A 42 -7.99 -8.35 1.78
C LEU A 42 -8.27 -8.16 3.28
N ILE A 43 -8.23 -6.91 3.77
CA ILE A 43 -8.54 -6.61 5.16
C ILE A 43 -10.03 -6.84 5.45
N LYS A 44 -10.92 -6.37 4.56
CA LYS A 44 -12.38 -6.54 4.69
C LYS A 44 -12.83 -7.99 4.63
N GLU A 45 -12.16 -8.79 3.81
CA GLU A 45 -12.41 -10.23 3.66
C GLU A 45 -11.72 -11.08 4.74
N ASP A 46 -11.03 -10.43 5.69
CA ASP A 46 -10.25 -11.07 6.75
C ASP A 46 -9.28 -12.15 6.24
N SER A 47 -8.67 -11.93 5.07
CA SER A 47 -7.77 -12.88 4.45
C SER A 47 -6.51 -13.09 5.29
N GLU A 48 -6.04 -14.34 5.41
CA GLU A 48 -4.81 -14.69 6.15
C GLU A 48 -3.58 -13.91 5.64
N ASN A 49 -3.57 -13.55 4.36
CA ASN A 49 -2.46 -12.88 3.70
C ASN A 49 -2.48 -11.34 3.83
N LYS A 50 -3.43 -10.76 4.56
CA LYS A 50 -3.57 -9.29 4.71
C LYS A 50 -2.35 -8.57 5.29
N ARG A 51 -1.40 -9.29 5.90
CA ARG A 51 -0.14 -8.74 6.43
C ARG A 51 0.99 -8.66 5.39
N GLU A 52 0.96 -9.49 4.36
CA GLU A 52 2.04 -9.55 3.36
C GLU A 52 2.19 -8.25 2.57
N PRO A 53 1.10 -7.58 2.14
CA PRO A 53 1.21 -6.29 1.44
C PRO A 53 2.00 -5.25 2.23
N PHE A 54 1.78 -5.14 3.55
CA PHE A 54 2.49 -4.20 4.39
C PHE A 54 3.98 -4.53 4.53
N LYS A 55 4.36 -5.81 4.49
CA LYS A 55 5.79 -6.21 4.49
C LYS A 55 6.49 -5.76 3.21
N ILE A 56 5.84 -5.93 2.05
CA ILE A 56 6.41 -5.51 0.76
C ILE A 56 6.47 -3.99 0.65
N ILE A 57 5.43 -3.28 1.10
CA ILE A 57 5.48 -1.82 1.19
C ILE A 57 6.59 -1.37 2.13
N ASN A 58 6.81 -2.04 3.26
CA ASN A 58 7.91 -1.70 4.17
C ASN A 58 9.28 -1.88 3.50
N LEU A 59 9.46 -2.94 2.71
CA LEU A 59 10.68 -3.17 1.94
C LEU A 59 10.92 -2.06 0.92
N LEU A 60 9.88 -1.70 0.16
CA LEU A 60 9.93 -0.63 -0.84
C LEU A 60 10.21 0.73 -0.18
N TYR A 61 9.54 1.03 0.93
CA TYR A 61 9.71 2.28 1.67
C TYR A 61 11.11 2.40 2.27
N SER A 62 11.59 1.36 2.93
CA SER A 62 12.90 1.35 3.60
C SER A 62 14.05 1.55 2.60
N LYS A 63 14.00 0.83 1.47
CA LYS A 63 15.03 0.90 0.42
C LYS A 63 14.75 1.98 -0.63
N GLY A 64 13.65 2.72 -0.50
CA GLY A 64 13.19 3.67 -1.50
C GLY A 64 13.93 5.00 -1.46
N THR A 65 14.01 5.63 -2.62
CA THR A 65 14.35 7.05 -2.75
C THR A 65 13.28 7.94 -2.09
N LEU A 66 13.59 9.21 -1.86
CA LEU A 66 12.61 10.18 -1.34
C LEU A 66 11.35 10.23 -2.21
N PHE A 67 11.51 10.15 -3.53
CA PHE A 67 10.39 10.12 -4.48
C PHE A 67 9.50 8.88 -4.28
N GLU A 68 10.09 7.69 -4.17
CA GLU A 68 9.35 6.45 -3.93
C GLU A 68 8.62 6.46 -2.57
N ARG A 69 9.26 6.98 -1.52
CA ARG A 69 8.64 7.12 -0.20
C ARG A 69 7.44 8.06 -0.24
N ASN A 70 7.60 9.22 -0.88
CA ASN A 70 6.50 10.18 -1.05
C ASN A 70 5.36 9.59 -1.90
N ALA A 71 5.67 8.81 -2.94
CA ALA A 71 4.66 8.13 -3.73
C ALA A 71 3.88 7.12 -2.86
N ILE A 72 4.56 6.32 -2.02
CA ILE A 72 3.93 5.37 -1.11
C ILE A 72 3.03 6.10 -0.09
N GLU A 73 3.52 7.18 0.52
CA GLU A 73 2.72 7.99 1.46
C GLU A 73 1.45 8.53 0.80
N ASN A 74 1.58 9.17 -0.35
CA ASN A 74 0.47 9.87 -1.01
C ASN A 74 -0.48 8.97 -1.81
N ALA A 75 -0.04 7.78 -2.24
CA ALA A 75 -0.85 6.90 -3.09
C ALA A 75 -1.33 5.64 -2.35
N PHE A 76 -0.50 5.07 -1.48
CA PHE A 76 -0.85 3.85 -0.75
C PHE A 76 -1.44 4.18 0.63
N PHE A 77 -0.66 4.86 1.48
CA PHE A 77 -1.13 5.16 2.84
C PHE A 77 -2.30 6.13 2.84
N PHE A 78 -2.30 7.13 1.97
CA PHE A 78 -3.43 8.06 1.83
C PHE A 78 -4.75 7.33 1.56
N VAL A 79 -4.76 6.35 0.67
CA VAL A 79 -5.99 5.59 0.33
C VAL A 79 -6.49 4.81 1.55
N ILE A 80 -5.60 4.08 2.21
CA ILE A 80 -5.96 3.27 3.40
C ILE A 80 -6.42 4.19 4.54
N ALA A 81 -5.69 5.29 4.79
CA ALA A 81 -6.01 6.27 5.83
C ALA A 81 -7.35 6.97 5.56
N SER A 82 -7.69 7.26 4.31
CA SER A 82 -8.95 7.93 3.94
C SER A 82 -10.18 7.09 4.31
N ASN A 83 -10.04 5.76 4.35
CA ASN A 83 -11.12 4.85 4.71
C ASN A 83 -11.03 4.35 6.16
N GLU A 84 -10.01 4.80 6.91
CA GLU A 84 -9.76 4.37 8.28
C GLU A 84 -10.79 4.96 9.25
N LYS A 85 -11.20 4.15 10.22
CA LYS A 85 -12.08 4.59 11.31
C LYS A 85 -11.35 4.49 12.65
N PRO A 86 -11.69 5.33 13.65
CA PRO A 86 -11.08 5.24 14.97
C PRO A 86 -11.17 3.85 15.61
N GLN A 87 -12.22 3.10 15.28
CA GLN A 87 -12.49 1.76 15.80
C GLN A 87 -11.58 0.68 15.18
N THR A 88 -11.16 0.85 13.92
CA THR A 88 -10.34 -0.12 13.17
C THR A 88 -8.85 0.21 13.20
N LEU A 89 -8.48 1.42 13.62
CA LEU A 89 -7.09 1.90 13.64
C LEU A 89 -6.14 0.95 14.39
N LYS A 90 -6.54 0.42 15.54
CA LYS A 90 -5.70 -0.51 16.32
C LYS A 90 -5.42 -1.79 15.55
N GLU A 91 -6.41 -2.29 14.82
CA GLU A 91 -6.28 -3.48 14.00
C GLU A 91 -5.36 -3.20 12.80
N SER A 92 -5.57 -2.10 12.08
CA SER A 92 -4.72 -1.68 10.96
C SER A 92 -3.25 -1.54 11.38
N LEU A 93 -2.97 -0.89 12.53
CA LEU A 93 -1.61 -0.76 13.07
C LEU A 93 -0.99 -2.11 13.44
N SER A 94 -1.79 -3.09 13.87
CA SER A 94 -1.31 -4.43 14.21
C SER A 94 -0.86 -5.24 12.97
N LEU A 95 -1.40 -4.92 11.79
CA LEU A 95 -1.03 -5.54 10.52
C LEU A 95 0.27 -4.97 9.94
N MET A 96 0.64 -3.75 10.37
CA MET A 96 1.80 -3.03 9.87
C MET A 96 3.07 -3.33 10.66
N PRO A 97 4.22 -3.45 9.96
CA PRO A 97 5.54 -3.37 10.58
C PRO A 97 5.73 -2.05 11.33
N GLU A 98 6.50 -2.08 12.42
CA GLU A 98 6.70 -0.93 13.31
C GLU A 98 7.18 0.33 12.59
N ALA A 99 8.09 0.19 11.62
CA ALA A 99 8.61 1.28 10.81
C ALA A 99 7.52 2.03 10.02
N LEU A 100 6.46 1.34 9.60
CA LEU A 100 5.37 1.95 8.84
C LEU A 100 4.28 2.56 9.71
N ARG A 101 4.17 2.16 10.99
CA ARG A 101 3.12 2.68 11.89
C ARG A 101 3.23 4.19 12.07
N ALA A 102 4.44 4.69 12.30
CA ALA A 102 4.69 6.12 12.45
C ALA A 102 4.33 6.90 11.18
N VAL A 103 4.68 6.34 10.01
CA VAL A 103 4.37 6.94 8.70
C VAL A 103 2.85 6.96 8.48
N TYR A 104 2.17 5.86 8.77
CA TYR A 104 0.72 5.77 8.62
C TYR A 104 -0.03 6.74 9.53
N ILE A 105 0.36 6.84 10.81
CA ILE A 105 -0.22 7.81 11.75
C ILE A 105 0.02 9.23 11.26
N LYS A 106 1.23 9.55 10.78
CA LYS A 106 1.53 10.84 10.17
C LYS A 106 0.58 11.15 9.01
N THR A 107 0.36 10.20 8.10
CA THR A 107 -0.57 10.37 6.97
C THR A 107 -2.01 10.61 7.42
N ILE A 108 -2.47 9.99 8.51
CA ILE A 108 -3.80 10.26 9.08
C ILE A 108 -3.90 11.68 9.64
N LEU A 109 -2.85 12.18 10.28
CA LEU A 109 -2.83 13.51 10.91
C LEU A 109 -2.66 14.65 9.90
N GLU A 110 -2.03 14.38 8.75
CA GLU A 110 -1.79 15.35 7.68
C GLU A 110 -2.96 15.45 6.67
N ASN A 111 -3.92 14.51 6.74
CA ASN A 111 -5.17 14.52 5.98
C ASN A 111 -6.25 15.37 6.65
#